data_AF-A0A2G7FR43-F1
#
_entry.id   AF-A0A2G7FR43-F1
#
_cell.length_a   1.000
_cell.length_b   1.000
_cell.length_c   1.000
_cell.angle_alpha   90.00
_cell.angle_beta   90.00
_cell.angle_gamma   90.00
#
_symmetry.space_group_name_H-M   'P 1'
#
loop_
_entity.id
_entity.type
_entity.pdbx_description
1 polymer ?
#
loop_
_entity_poly.entity_id
_entity_poly.type
_entity_poly.pdbx_seq_one_letter_code
_entity_poly.pdbx_strand_id
1 'polypeptide(L)'
;MSSVEKKRLRDRRAQQNLRSKRSQQMAVLEKEVAHCREHHDDQGIQRLLQVITGLRKQNEALRSRQEHLKLLVNSWDASPAEISANMHGSSDQRSPGFIAIPREIMNNSNSSSNPIQSTRNNTPRDGLSPSSLLVSGDSSHQQAPYTQTLAREPRTADTNLAWKQLPLHDDNFLNPQTISCAWFECPERIALCPDSPSSPLDLLYGTNTNYLADRIYKATQRRPIRDPERLAVGWLCYHLARWIVSPSPATYANVPAFLRPVPDQLQISHPMVLDNIPWPQVRVNLIRHWDMFCDMRDDLFGLFSCCVKVRWPWGESILERNSDNELCIKEKFFETFMSETGWGLTPEFMQRYPQLLAGVDLGAITCELVDKEFYQSEK
;
A
#
# COMPACT_ATOMS: atom_id res chain seq x y z
N MET A 1 -43.38 -43.00 -40.59
CA MET A 1 -42.05 -42.35 -40.71
C MET A 1 -40.97 -43.33 -40.31
N SER A 2 -40.02 -43.57 -41.21
CA SER A 2 -38.85 -44.44 -41.01
C SER A 2 -37.93 -43.90 -39.91
N SER A 3 -37.23 -44.80 -39.20
CA SER A 3 -36.21 -44.45 -38.19
C SER A 3 -35.15 -43.47 -38.74
N VAL A 4 -34.81 -43.62 -40.03
CA VAL A 4 -33.86 -42.77 -40.75
C VAL A 4 -34.41 -41.35 -40.95
N GLU A 5 -35.70 -41.20 -41.24
CA GLU A 5 -36.34 -39.88 -41.39
C GLU A 5 -36.39 -39.13 -40.06
N LYS A 6 -36.68 -39.83 -38.96
CA LYS A 6 -36.65 -39.24 -37.60
C LYS A 6 -35.25 -38.77 -37.20
N LYS A 7 -34.19 -39.47 -37.63
CA LYS A 7 -32.80 -39.04 -37.42
C LYS A 7 -32.48 -37.78 -38.23
N ARG A 8 -32.82 -37.77 -39.52
CA ARG A 8 -32.62 -36.60 -40.40
C ARG A 8 -33.35 -35.35 -39.90
N LEU A 9 -34.55 -35.50 -39.35
CA LEU A 9 -35.32 -34.38 -38.81
C LEU A 9 -34.67 -33.79 -37.54
N ARG A 10 -34.14 -34.65 -36.67
CA ARG A 10 -33.42 -34.23 -35.45
C ARG A 10 -32.12 -33.51 -35.79
N ASP A 11 -31.33 -34.04 -36.71
CA ASP A 11 -30.09 -33.40 -37.15
C ASP A 11 -30.35 -32.02 -37.78
N ARG A 12 -31.44 -31.90 -38.55
CA ARG A 12 -31.84 -30.61 -39.16
C ARG A 12 -32.20 -29.57 -38.09
N ARG A 13 -32.96 -29.96 -37.05
CA ARG A 13 -33.28 -29.08 -35.91
C ARG A 13 -32.04 -28.73 -35.08
N ALA A 14 -31.14 -29.68 -34.84
CA ALA A 14 -29.91 -29.44 -34.11
C ALA A 14 -28.99 -28.45 -34.84
N GLN A 15 -28.84 -28.62 -36.16
CA GLN A 15 -28.07 -27.68 -36.98
C GLN A 15 -28.70 -26.29 -37.03
N GLN A 16 -30.04 -26.21 -37.12
CA GLN A 16 -30.74 -24.93 -37.09
C GLN A 16 -30.56 -24.23 -35.75
N ASN A 17 -30.71 -24.94 -34.63
CA ASN A 17 -30.46 -24.38 -33.29
C ASN A 17 -29.02 -23.92 -33.10
N LEU A 18 -28.03 -24.67 -33.60
CA LEU A 18 -26.63 -24.28 -33.52
C LEU A 18 -26.37 -22.98 -34.30
N ARG A 19 -26.93 -22.86 -35.51
CA ARG A 19 -26.82 -21.66 -36.35
C ARG A 19 -27.51 -20.46 -35.69
N SER A 20 -28.69 -20.65 -35.11
CA SER A 20 -29.42 -19.61 -34.37
C SER A 20 -28.63 -19.12 -33.16
N LYS A 21 -28.04 -20.03 -32.35
CA LYS A 21 -27.20 -19.66 -31.20
C LYS A 21 -25.95 -18.88 -31.63
N ARG A 22 -25.26 -19.32 -32.68
CA ARG A 22 -24.10 -18.59 -33.23
C ARG A 22 -24.48 -17.19 -33.71
N SER A 23 -25.62 -17.06 -34.41
CA SER A 23 -26.13 -15.77 -34.87
C SER A 23 -26.48 -14.84 -33.70
N GLN A 24 -27.08 -15.36 -32.63
CA GLN A 24 -27.37 -14.59 -31.42
C GLN A 24 -26.09 -14.13 -30.71
N GLN A 25 -25.10 -15.00 -30.56
CA GLN A 25 -23.80 -14.63 -29.96
C GLN A 25 -23.08 -13.57 -30.79
N MET A 26 -23.12 -13.68 -32.12
CA MET A 26 -22.55 -12.67 -33.02
C MET A 26 -23.22 -11.31 -32.85
N ALA A 27 -24.55 -11.27 -32.75
CA ALA A 27 -25.30 -10.04 -32.51
C ALA A 27 -24.98 -9.41 -31.14
N VAL A 28 -24.79 -10.23 -30.10
CA VAL A 28 -24.37 -9.75 -28.77
C VAL A 28 -22.97 -9.15 -28.84
N LEU A 29 -22.02 -9.86 -29.46
CA LEU A 29 -20.64 -9.39 -29.62
C LEU A 29 -20.56 -8.11 -30.46
N GLU A 30 -21.34 -8.01 -31.54
CA GLU A 30 -21.41 -6.79 -32.36
C GLU A 30 -21.95 -5.61 -31.55
N LYS A 31 -22.96 -5.84 -30.70
CA LYS A 31 -23.50 -4.82 -29.80
C LYS A 31 -22.48 -4.40 -28.73
N GLU A 32 -21.75 -5.35 -28.15
CA GLU A 32 -20.67 -5.06 -27.19
C GLU A 32 -19.51 -4.31 -27.83
N VAL A 33 -19.10 -4.70 -29.05
CA VAL A 33 -18.04 -4.00 -29.80
C VAL A 33 -18.49 -2.59 -30.19
N ALA A 34 -19.74 -2.42 -30.62
CA ALA A 34 -20.31 -1.09 -30.90
C ALA A 34 -20.35 -0.22 -29.64
N HIS A 35 -20.78 -0.78 -28.51
CA HIS A 35 -20.79 -0.11 -27.22
C HIS A 35 -19.37 0.29 -26.77
N CYS A 36 -18.40 -0.63 -26.89
CA CYS A 36 -17.00 -0.33 -26.59
C CYS A 36 -16.44 0.77 -27.50
N ARG A 37 -16.73 0.74 -28.81
CA ARG A 37 -16.29 1.79 -29.75
C ARG A 37 -16.94 3.14 -29.50
N GLU A 38 -18.17 3.17 -29.01
CA GLU A 38 -18.88 4.41 -28.68
C GLU A 38 -18.44 5.01 -27.34
N HIS A 39 -18.02 4.16 -26.37
CA HIS A 39 -17.68 4.61 -25.01
C HIS A 39 -16.16 4.68 -24.74
N HIS A 40 -15.32 4.05 -25.58
CA HIS A 40 -13.88 4.21 -25.56
C HIS A 40 -13.46 5.23 -26.61
N ASP A 41 -13.65 6.51 -26.30
CA ASP A 41 -13.09 7.59 -27.09
C ASP A 41 -11.55 7.55 -26.99
N ASP A 42 -10.87 7.27 -28.10
CA ASP A 42 -9.41 7.40 -28.24
C ASP A 42 -8.90 8.78 -27.73
N GLN A 43 -9.77 9.79 -27.75
CA GLN A 43 -9.49 11.11 -27.21
C GLN A 43 -9.28 11.13 -25.68
N GLY A 44 -10.01 10.31 -24.91
CA GLY A 44 -9.84 10.23 -23.46
C GLY A 44 -8.49 9.63 -23.10
N ILE A 45 -8.11 8.55 -23.81
CA ILE A 45 -6.81 7.89 -23.68
C ILE A 45 -5.69 8.84 -24.13
N GLN A 46 -5.86 9.55 -25.25
CA GLN A 46 -4.88 10.53 -25.74
C GLN A 46 -4.71 11.72 -24.79
N ARG A 47 -5.78 12.21 -24.17
CA ARG A 47 -5.71 13.26 -23.13
C ARG A 47 -4.95 12.77 -21.90
N LEU A 48 -5.24 11.56 -21.43
CA LEU A 48 -4.49 10.95 -20.32
C LEU A 48 -3.01 10.78 -20.66
N LEU A 49 -2.68 10.33 -21.88
CA LEU A 49 -1.30 10.21 -22.35
C LEU A 49 -0.60 11.58 -22.44
N GLN A 50 -1.28 12.62 -22.90
CA GLN A 50 -0.76 13.99 -22.90
C GLN A 50 -0.48 14.49 -21.48
N VAL A 51 -1.40 14.27 -20.53
CA VAL A 51 -1.22 14.64 -19.12
C VAL A 51 -0.03 13.90 -18.52
N ILE A 52 0.07 12.58 -18.73
CA ILE A 52 1.20 11.77 -18.23
C ILE A 52 2.53 12.26 -18.81
N THR A 53 2.57 12.58 -20.10
CA THR A 53 3.78 13.10 -20.75
C THR A 53 4.17 14.46 -20.18
N GLY A 54 3.20 15.35 -19.94
CA GLY A 54 3.41 16.65 -19.31
C GLY A 54 3.95 16.52 -17.88
N LEU A 55 3.37 15.63 -17.08
CA LEU A 55 3.81 15.38 -15.71
C LEU A 55 5.21 14.79 -15.66
N ARG A 56 5.56 13.87 -16.58
CA ARG A 56 6.92 13.32 -16.68
C ARG A 56 7.96 14.40 -16.96
N LYS A 57 7.67 15.30 -17.91
CA LYS A 57 8.57 16.43 -18.23
C LYS A 57 8.73 17.39 -17.05
N GLN A 58 7.65 17.66 -16.32
CA GLN A 58 7.71 18.50 -15.11
C GLN A 58 8.55 17.84 -14.01
N ASN A 59 8.36 16.54 -13.78
CA ASN A 59 9.15 15.78 -12.81
C ASN A 59 10.64 15.75 -13.18
N GLU A 60 10.98 15.60 -14.45
CA GLU A 60 12.36 15.67 -14.93
C GLU A 60 12.98 17.06 -14.69
N ALA A 61 12.25 18.13 -14.98
CA ALA A 61 12.70 19.49 -14.71
C ALA A 61 12.88 19.76 -13.20
N LEU A 62 11.98 19.25 -12.36
CA LEU A 62 12.10 19.37 -10.90
C LEU A 62 13.30 18.58 -10.37
N ARG A 63 13.53 17.36 -10.88
CA ARG A 63 14.71 16.55 -10.52
C ARG A 63 16.01 17.22 -10.94
N SER A 64 16.08 17.76 -12.16
CA SER A 64 17.25 18.52 -12.63
C SER A 64 17.51 19.76 -11.77
N ARG A 65 16.47 20.50 -11.36
CA ARG A 65 16.60 21.63 -10.42
C ARG A 65 17.09 21.18 -9.05
N GLN A 66 16.56 20.07 -8.53
CA GLN A 66 16.98 19.51 -7.26
C GLN A 66 18.45 19.08 -7.31
N GLU A 67 18.89 18.46 -8.40
CA GLU A 67 20.28 18.07 -8.62
C GLU A 67 21.20 19.29 -8.71
N HIS A 68 20.78 20.34 -9.42
CA HIS A 68 21.52 21.60 -9.48
C HIS A 68 21.66 22.26 -8.10
N LEU A 69 20.58 22.25 -7.30
CA LEU A 69 20.62 22.74 -5.92
C LEU A 69 21.54 21.90 -5.03
N LYS A 70 21.54 20.57 -5.18
CA LYS A 70 22.49 19.70 -4.48
C LYS A 70 23.94 20.03 -4.84
N LEU A 71 24.24 20.27 -6.11
CA LEU A 71 25.58 20.66 -6.55
C LEU A 71 26.01 22.02 -5.98
N LEU A 72 25.09 23.01 -5.94
CA LEU A 72 25.36 24.31 -5.33
C LEU A 72 25.64 24.20 -3.83
N VAL A 73 24.83 23.43 -3.10
CA VAL A 73 25.03 23.22 -1.66
C VAL A 73 26.36 22.50 -1.40
N ASN A 74 26.67 21.46 -2.18
CA ASN A 74 27.94 20.75 -2.06
C ASN A 74 29.15 21.65 -2.38
N SER A 75 28.99 22.64 -3.28
CA SER A 75 30.03 23.63 -3.55
C SER A 75 30.21 24.66 -2.43
N TRP A 76 29.21 24.82 -1.54
CA TRP A 76 29.31 25.68 -0.36
C TRP A 76 30.02 24.98 0.80
N ASP A 77 29.95 23.65 0.86
CA ASP A 77 30.68 22.82 1.83
C ASP A 77 32.14 22.55 1.41
N ALA A 78 32.54 22.93 0.20
CA ALA A 78 33.93 22.88 -0.24
C ALA A 78 34.76 23.98 0.44
N SER A 79 35.45 23.62 1.52
CA SER A 79 36.38 24.52 2.21
C SER A 79 37.53 24.97 1.30
N PRO A 80 38.02 26.23 1.39
CA PRO A 80 39.00 26.83 0.48
C PRO A 80 40.45 26.38 0.74
N ALA A 81 40.70 25.08 0.93
CA ALA A 81 42.02 24.55 1.27
C ALA A 81 42.70 23.71 0.17
N GLU A 82 42.05 23.42 -0.95
CA GLU A 82 42.67 22.63 -2.03
C GLU A 82 42.41 23.22 -3.43
N ILE A 83 42.87 24.46 -3.66
CA ILE A 83 43.09 24.96 -5.02
C ILE A 83 44.50 25.54 -5.09
N SER A 84 45.50 24.66 -5.06
CA SER A 84 46.84 25.01 -5.47
C SER A 84 47.61 23.79 -5.98
N ALA A 85 47.09 23.14 -7.02
CA ALA A 85 47.88 22.34 -7.95
C ALA A 85 46.99 21.92 -9.14
N ASN A 86 46.89 22.80 -10.15
CA ASN A 86 46.86 22.44 -11.58
C ASN A 86 46.37 23.63 -12.40
N MET A 87 47.27 24.58 -12.60
CA MET A 87 47.24 25.48 -13.74
C MET A 87 48.42 25.11 -14.62
N HIS A 88 48.17 24.36 -15.70
CA HIS A 88 48.82 24.51 -17.01
C HIS A 88 48.16 23.56 -18.03
N GLY A 89 47.49 24.13 -19.05
CA GLY A 89 46.95 23.36 -20.18
C GLY A 89 45.82 24.01 -20.99
N SER A 90 46.12 25.14 -21.64
CA SER A 90 45.59 25.61 -22.95
C SER A 90 44.07 25.66 -23.27
N SER A 91 43.57 26.91 -23.37
CA SER A 91 42.70 27.52 -24.41
C SER A 91 41.64 26.67 -25.15
N ASP A 92 40.35 27.04 -25.02
CA ASP A 92 39.65 27.79 -26.08
C ASP A 92 38.16 28.12 -25.77
N GLN A 93 37.81 29.38 -26.02
CA GLN A 93 36.56 29.92 -26.58
C GLN A 93 35.23 30.03 -25.78
N ARG A 94 34.79 31.30 -25.75
CA ARG A 94 33.40 31.86 -25.72
C ARG A 94 32.62 31.88 -24.39
N SER A 95 32.68 33.03 -23.71
CA SER A 95 31.55 33.61 -22.96
C SER A 95 30.56 34.31 -23.92
N PRO A 96 29.27 34.47 -23.54
CA PRO A 96 28.89 35.71 -22.82
C PRO A 96 27.77 35.55 -21.78
N GLY A 97 27.75 36.48 -20.80
CA GLY A 97 26.49 37.02 -20.27
C GLY A 97 26.23 36.98 -18.75
N PHE A 98 27.08 37.60 -17.93
CA PHE A 98 26.67 38.06 -16.60
C PHE A 98 25.92 39.41 -16.74
N ILE A 99 24.65 39.45 -16.38
CA ILE A 99 23.91 40.72 -16.22
C ILE A 99 24.06 41.17 -14.77
N ALA A 100 24.85 42.24 -14.59
CA ALA A 100 24.92 43.02 -13.38
C ALA A 100 23.67 43.90 -13.25
N ILE A 101 23.14 44.02 -12.03
CA ILE A 101 22.08 44.96 -11.65
C ILE A 101 22.72 46.30 -11.32
N PRO A 102 22.29 47.43 -11.92
CA PRO A 102 22.61 48.76 -11.42
C PRO A 102 21.47 49.34 -10.57
N ARG A 103 21.86 49.94 -9.45
CA ARG A 103 21.02 50.76 -8.57
C ARG A 103 21.25 52.25 -8.92
N GLU A 104 20.18 53.04 -8.78
CA GLU A 104 20.13 54.49 -8.48
C GLU A 104 20.07 55.55 -9.61
N ILE A 105 18.90 56.25 -9.75
CA ILE A 105 18.61 57.65 -9.31
C ILE A 105 17.47 58.32 -10.13
N MET A 106 16.50 58.89 -9.39
CA MET A 106 15.59 60.05 -9.59
C MET A 106 15.18 60.52 -11.00
N ASN A 107 13.87 60.65 -11.29
CA ASN A 107 13.06 61.90 -11.10
C ASN A 107 11.72 61.92 -11.89
N ASN A 108 10.64 62.15 -11.13
CA ASN A 108 9.52 63.10 -11.32
C ASN A 108 8.31 62.91 -12.29
N SER A 109 7.13 63.16 -11.67
CA SER A 109 5.84 63.71 -12.18
C SER A 109 4.97 62.86 -13.15
N ASN A 110 3.65 62.65 -13.02
CA ASN A 110 2.56 63.38 -12.34
C ASN A 110 1.34 62.47 -12.04
N SER A 111 0.73 62.73 -10.87
CA SER A 111 -0.70 62.88 -10.53
C SER A 111 -1.77 61.84 -10.94
N SER A 112 -2.43 61.21 -9.95
CA SER A 112 -3.79 61.62 -9.49
C SER A 112 -4.33 60.74 -8.34
N SER A 113 -4.46 61.36 -7.15
CA SER A 113 -5.63 61.42 -6.24
C SER A 113 -6.39 60.14 -5.84
N ASN A 114 -6.79 59.88 -4.59
CA ASN A 114 -6.50 60.37 -3.23
C ASN A 114 -7.17 59.38 -2.23
N PRO A 115 -6.81 59.42 -0.93
CA PRO A 115 -7.10 58.40 0.09
C PRO A 115 -8.15 58.84 1.13
N ILE A 116 -8.55 57.95 2.06
CA ILE A 116 -9.12 58.37 3.37
C ILE A 116 -8.47 57.60 4.51
N GLN A 117 -8.02 58.39 5.49
CA GLN A 117 -7.18 58.08 6.63
C GLN A 117 -7.96 57.63 7.88
N SER A 118 -7.26 56.89 8.73
CA SER A 118 -7.47 56.78 10.17
C SER A 118 -7.18 58.11 10.89
N THR A 119 -7.96 58.46 11.91
CA THR A 119 -7.48 59.30 13.01
C THR A 119 -7.99 58.83 14.38
N ARG A 120 -7.06 58.87 15.32
CA ARG A 120 -7.14 58.65 16.77
C ARG A 120 -7.65 59.94 17.44
N ASN A 121 -8.29 59.86 18.62
CA ASN A 121 -8.05 60.78 19.75
C ASN A 121 -8.81 60.38 21.04
N ASN A 122 -8.28 60.90 22.15
CA ASN A 122 -8.37 60.44 23.54
C ASN A 122 -9.63 60.85 24.35
N THR A 123 -9.79 60.15 25.48
CA THR A 123 -10.57 60.29 26.75
C THR A 123 -10.69 61.72 27.36
N PRO A 124 -11.55 62.04 28.39
CA PRO A 124 -11.68 61.32 29.70
C PRO A 124 -13.00 61.44 30.56
N ARG A 125 -12.97 60.74 31.74
CA ARG A 125 -13.76 60.87 33.02
C ARG A 125 -15.24 60.42 33.04
N ASP A 126 -15.86 59.88 34.10
CA ASP A 126 -15.65 59.69 35.57
C ASP A 126 -16.21 58.26 35.91
N GLY A 127 -15.84 57.48 36.94
CA GLY A 127 -15.63 57.75 38.36
C GLY A 127 -16.65 56.91 39.17
N LEU A 128 -16.18 55.94 39.98
CA LEU A 128 -16.68 55.50 41.30
C LEU A 128 -16.25 54.05 41.62
N SER A 129 -15.39 53.93 42.65
CA SER A 129 -15.17 52.74 43.51
C SER A 129 -15.88 53.02 44.87
N PRO A 130 -15.67 52.30 46.01
CA PRO A 130 -14.94 51.05 46.27
C PRO A 130 -15.61 50.06 47.27
N SER A 131 -14.95 48.92 47.42
CA SER A 131 -14.87 47.89 48.47
C SER A 131 -15.40 48.15 49.90
N SER A 132 -15.72 47.05 50.59
CA SER A 132 -15.69 46.90 52.07
C SER A 132 -15.07 45.52 52.39
N LEU A 133 -13.84 45.45 52.92
CA LEU A 133 -13.40 45.41 54.34
C LEU A 133 -13.70 44.06 55.04
N LEU A 134 -12.68 43.17 55.12
CA LEU A 134 -11.77 42.88 56.26
C LEU A 134 -12.42 42.04 57.40
N VAL A 135 -12.06 40.76 57.56
CA VAL A 135 -10.99 40.18 58.43
C VAL A 135 -11.56 39.50 59.68
N SER A 136 -11.35 38.18 59.80
CA SER A 136 -10.79 37.42 60.95
C SER A 136 -11.13 35.93 60.79
N GLY A 137 -10.15 35.04 60.55
CA GLY A 137 -9.68 34.01 61.49
C GLY A 137 -10.52 32.72 61.37
N ASP A 138 -10.03 31.50 61.13
CA ASP A 138 -8.73 30.91 61.45
C ASP A 138 -8.60 29.55 60.72
N SER A 139 -7.38 28.98 60.73
CA SER A 139 -7.04 27.57 60.44
C SER A 139 -6.89 27.08 58.98
N SER A 140 -5.61 26.94 58.65
CA SER A 140 -4.99 26.23 57.53
C SER A 140 -5.26 24.72 57.49
N HIS A 141 -5.63 24.20 56.31
CA HIS A 141 -4.95 23.06 55.69
C HIS A 141 -5.13 23.14 54.16
N GLN A 142 -4.01 22.96 53.46
CA GLN A 142 -3.80 23.18 52.03
C GLN A 142 -4.62 22.21 51.16
N GLN A 143 -5.42 22.75 50.24
CA GLN A 143 -5.76 22.10 48.97
C GLN A 143 -5.67 23.15 47.86
N ALA A 144 -4.72 22.97 46.96
CA ALA A 144 -4.53 23.83 45.79
C ALA A 144 -5.71 23.66 44.80
N PRO A 145 -6.22 24.75 44.20
CA PRO A 145 -7.37 24.69 43.31
C PRO A 145 -6.99 24.13 41.94
N TYR A 146 -7.80 23.18 41.52
CA TYR A 146 -7.89 22.63 40.17
C TYR A 146 -7.82 23.73 39.11
N THR A 147 -6.74 23.74 38.33
CA THR A 147 -6.72 24.42 37.04
C THR A 147 -7.68 23.66 36.13
N GLN A 148 -8.74 24.33 35.70
CA GLN A 148 -9.69 23.86 34.71
C GLN A 148 -8.96 23.75 33.36
N THR A 149 -8.22 22.68 33.17
CA THR A 149 -7.68 22.29 31.87
C THR A 149 -8.88 21.85 31.04
N LEU A 150 -9.33 22.74 30.14
CA LEU A 150 -10.21 22.41 29.03
C LEU A 150 -9.82 21.04 28.50
N ALA A 151 -10.73 20.07 28.69
CA ALA A 151 -10.59 18.73 28.17
C ALA A 151 -10.34 18.86 26.66
N ARG A 152 -9.09 18.64 26.24
CA ARG A 152 -8.77 18.45 24.85
C ARG A 152 -9.47 17.17 24.47
N GLU A 153 -10.61 17.30 23.81
CA GLU A 153 -11.28 16.15 23.20
C GLU A 153 -10.22 15.36 22.41
N PRO A 154 -10.19 14.03 22.55
CA PRO A 154 -9.31 13.22 21.73
C PRO A 154 -9.67 13.54 20.29
N ARG A 155 -8.68 13.99 19.51
CA ARG A 155 -8.84 14.10 18.05
C ARG A 155 -9.24 12.71 17.58
N THR A 156 -10.53 12.51 17.31
CA THR A 156 -10.98 11.41 16.48
C THR A 156 -10.28 11.64 15.15
N ALA A 157 -9.16 10.96 14.94
CA ALA A 157 -8.58 10.86 13.61
C ALA A 157 -9.73 10.46 12.69
N ASP A 158 -9.95 11.20 11.61
CA ASP A 158 -11.00 10.91 10.64
C ASP A 158 -10.82 9.46 10.15
N THR A 159 -11.51 8.52 10.80
CA THR A 159 -11.62 7.11 10.40
C THR A 159 -12.18 6.98 8.98
N ASN A 160 -12.77 8.07 8.47
CA ASN A 160 -13.34 8.22 7.15
C ASN A 160 -12.32 8.17 5.98
N LEU A 161 -11.00 8.28 6.25
CA LEU A 161 -9.96 8.28 5.20
C LEU A 161 -8.89 7.18 5.31
N ALA A 162 -9.01 6.23 6.23
CA ALA A 162 -7.99 5.18 6.42
C ALA A 162 -7.68 4.39 5.14
N TRP A 163 -8.68 4.13 4.30
CA TRP A 163 -8.53 3.45 3.01
C TRP A 163 -7.70 4.23 1.97
N LYS A 164 -7.45 5.53 2.17
CA LYS A 164 -6.59 6.37 1.31
C LYS A 164 -5.13 6.40 1.76
N GLN A 165 -4.82 5.85 2.94
CA GLN A 165 -3.46 5.88 3.49
C GLN A 165 -2.68 4.68 2.97
N LEU A 166 -2.01 4.87 1.83
CA LEU A 166 -1.15 3.84 1.25
C LEU A 166 0.25 3.84 1.90
N PRO A 167 0.85 2.66 2.13
CA PRO A 167 2.25 2.55 2.56
C PRO A 167 3.24 3.19 1.57
N LEU A 168 4.41 3.57 2.08
CA LEU A 168 5.53 4.07 1.28
C LEU A 168 6.40 2.91 0.82
N HIS A 169 6.27 2.52 -0.45
CA HIS A 169 7.06 1.43 -1.04
C HIS A 169 8.27 1.94 -1.83
N ASP A 170 9.42 1.26 -1.70
CA ASP A 170 10.66 1.58 -2.44
C ASP A 170 11.03 0.59 -3.57
N ASP A 171 10.15 -0.38 -3.85
CA ASP A 171 10.35 -1.35 -4.94
C ASP A 171 10.71 -0.68 -6.27
N ASN A 172 11.76 -1.18 -6.90
CA ASN A 172 12.17 -0.70 -8.22
C ASN A 172 11.45 -1.48 -9.32
N PHE A 173 10.46 -0.82 -9.96
CA PHE A 173 9.69 -1.37 -11.08
C PHE A 173 10.40 -1.29 -12.44
N LEU A 174 11.59 -0.68 -12.53
CA LEU A 174 12.39 -0.68 -13.76
C LEU A 174 13.01 -2.06 -14.04
N ASN A 175 13.16 -2.87 -13.00
CA ASN A 175 13.75 -4.20 -13.06
C ASN A 175 12.79 -5.22 -12.42
N PRO A 176 12.18 -6.14 -13.19
CA PRO A 176 11.26 -7.15 -12.64
C PRO A 176 11.87 -8.04 -11.56
N GLN A 177 13.19 -8.24 -11.58
CA GLN A 177 13.90 -9.04 -10.56
C GLN A 177 14.01 -8.32 -9.22
N THR A 178 13.90 -6.98 -9.19
CA THR A 178 13.94 -6.19 -7.94
C THR A 178 12.58 -5.98 -7.30
N ILE A 179 11.49 -6.37 -7.96
CA ILE A 179 10.14 -6.29 -7.38
C ILE A 179 10.01 -7.36 -6.30
N SER A 180 9.81 -6.92 -5.07
CA SER A 180 9.73 -7.77 -3.90
C SER A 180 8.49 -8.66 -3.91
N CYS A 181 7.37 -8.14 -4.44
CA CYS A 181 6.13 -8.87 -4.66
C CYS A 181 5.86 -9.07 -6.15
N ALA A 182 6.24 -10.24 -6.68
CA ALA A 182 6.22 -10.50 -8.12
C ALA A 182 4.85 -10.32 -8.80
N TRP A 183 3.73 -10.35 -8.07
CA TRP A 183 2.40 -10.11 -8.66
C TRP A 183 2.14 -8.66 -9.04
N PHE A 184 2.90 -7.69 -8.52
CA PHE A 184 2.79 -6.27 -8.90
C PHE A 184 3.56 -5.89 -10.17
N GLU A 185 4.12 -6.85 -10.91
CA GLU A 185 4.82 -6.54 -12.18
C GLU A 185 3.92 -5.83 -13.21
N CYS A 186 2.61 -6.13 -13.21
CA CYS A 186 1.63 -5.49 -14.10
C CYS A 186 0.42 -4.96 -13.31
N PRO A 187 0.52 -3.81 -12.63
CA PRO A 187 -0.57 -3.25 -11.82
C PRO A 187 -1.87 -3.02 -12.61
N GLU A 188 -1.78 -2.69 -13.90
CA GLU A 188 -2.93 -2.51 -14.78
C GLU A 188 -3.76 -3.79 -14.94
N ARG A 189 -3.12 -4.97 -14.89
CA ARG A 189 -3.85 -6.25 -14.91
C ARG A 189 -4.47 -6.57 -13.56
N ILE A 190 -3.85 -6.13 -12.46
CA ILE A 190 -4.45 -6.24 -11.13
C ILE A 190 -5.72 -5.40 -11.02
N ALA A 191 -5.74 -4.20 -11.62
CA ALA A 191 -6.91 -3.32 -11.61
C ALA A 191 -8.15 -3.95 -12.27
N LEU A 192 -7.94 -4.83 -13.26
CA LEU A 192 -9.00 -5.55 -13.98
C LEU A 192 -9.45 -6.85 -13.29
N CYS A 193 -8.75 -7.30 -12.24
CA CYS A 193 -9.11 -8.49 -11.50
C CYS A 193 -10.36 -8.26 -10.63
N PRO A 194 -11.15 -9.30 -10.34
CA PRO A 194 -12.29 -9.18 -9.42
C PRO A 194 -11.84 -8.76 -8.01
N ASP A 195 -12.78 -8.30 -7.19
CA ASP A 195 -12.46 -7.86 -5.82
C ASP A 195 -12.11 -9.02 -4.87
N SER A 196 -12.51 -10.23 -5.23
CA SER A 196 -12.19 -11.48 -4.54
C SER A 196 -11.91 -12.60 -5.55
N PRO A 197 -11.07 -13.59 -5.22
CA PRO A 197 -10.89 -14.77 -6.06
C PRO A 197 -12.20 -15.54 -6.21
N SER A 198 -12.51 -15.99 -7.43
CA SER A 198 -13.74 -16.75 -7.70
C SER A 198 -13.68 -18.17 -7.11
N SER A 199 -12.48 -18.74 -6.99
CA SER A 199 -12.27 -20.05 -6.38
C SER A 199 -11.00 -20.06 -5.53
N PRO A 200 -10.99 -20.75 -4.37
CA PRO A 200 -9.75 -20.96 -3.62
C PRO A 200 -8.71 -21.79 -4.39
N LEU A 201 -9.15 -22.55 -5.39
CA LEU A 201 -8.27 -23.35 -6.24
C LEU A 201 -7.33 -22.47 -7.08
N ASP A 202 -7.74 -21.24 -7.41
CA ASP A 202 -6.90 -20.30 -8.16
C ASP A 202 -5.58 -20.00 -7.42
N LEU A 203 -5.62 -19.96 -6.07
CA LEU A 203 -4.47 -19.69 -5.22
C LEU A 203 -3.67 -20.96 -4.86
N LEU A 204 -4.35 -22.11 -4.80
CA LEU A 204 -3.72 -23.40 -4.48
C LEU A 204 -3.02 -24.04 -5.68
N TYR A 205 -3.61 -23.93 -6.87
CA TYR A 205 -3.22 -24.69 -8.06
C TYR A 205 -3.00 -23.82 -9.31
N GLY A 206 -3.27 -22.51 -9.21
CA GLY A 206 -3.13 -21.57 -10.32
C GLY A 206 -4.37 -21.49 -11.20
N THR A 207 -4.37 -20.54 -12.13
CA THR A 207 -5.53 -20.25 -12.97
C THR A 207 -5.13 -19.50 -14.24
N ASN A 208 -6.00 -19.49 -15.25
CA ASN A 208 -5.84 -18.69 -16.46
C ASN A 208 -6.87 -17.56 -16.60
N THR A 209 -7.81 -17.45 -15.66
CA THR A 209 -8.89 -16.45 -15.70
C THR A 209 -8.63 -15.25 -14.77
N ASN A 210 -7.82 -15.43 -13.73
CA ASN A 210 -7.51 -14.39 -12.74
C ASN A 210 -6.00 -14.16 -12.65
N TYR A 211 -5.53 -13.08 -13.29
CA TYR A 211 -4.11 -12.75 -13.35
C TYR A 211 -3.45 -12.64 -11.96
N LEU A 212 -4.08 -11.92 -11.04
CA LEU A 212 -3.51 -11.70 -9.71
C LEU A 212 -3.37 -13.02 -8.93
N ALA A 213 -4.41 -13.87 -8.94
CA ALA A 213 -4.37 -15.14 -8.24
C ALA A 213 -3.29 -16.08 -8.82
N ASP A 214 -3.17 -16.18 -10.14
CA ASP A 214 -2.13 -16.99 -10.80
C ASP A 214 -0.71 -16.50 -10.51
N ARG A 215 -0.50 -15.17 -10.48
CA ARG A 215 0.79 -14.58 -10.14
C ARG A 215 1.18 -14.82 -8.69
N ILE A 216 0.23 -14.74 -7.76
CA ILE A 216 0.45 -15.09 -6.35
C ILE A 216 0.78 -16.57 -6.21
N TYR A 217 0.02 -17.46 -6.86
CA TYR A 217 0.30 -18.89 -6.87
C TYR A 217 1.72 -19.19 -7.35
N LYS A 218 2.12 -18.66 -8.52
CA LYS A 218 3.48 -18.84 -9.07
C LYS A 218 4.58 -18.29 -8.16
N ALA A 219 4.32 -17.18 -7.47
CA ALA A 219 5.28 -16.62 -6.52
C ALA A 219 5.43 -17.52 -5.28
N THR A 220 4.33 -18.04 -4.73
CA THR A 220 4.34 -18.92 -3.55
C THR A 220 4.92 -20.30 -3.83
N GLN A 221 4.84 -20.81 -5.07
CA GLN A 221 5.48 -22.07 -5.47
C GLN A 221 7.00 -22.10 -5.31
N ARG A 222 7.66 -20.93 -5.32
CA ARG A 222 9.13 -20.83 -5.15
C ARG A 222 9.58 -21.08 -3.71
N ARG A 223 8.65 -21.25 -2.79
CA ARG A 223 8.88 -21.39 -1.36
C ARG A 223 8.24 -22.69 -0.84
N PRO A 224 8.80 -23.33 0.19
CA PRO A 224 8.26 -24.55 0.80
C PRO A 224 7.00 -24.29 1.65
N ILE A 225 5.98 -23.67 1.05
CA ILE A 225 4.72 -23.31 1.69
C ILE A 225 3.72 -24.46 1.50
N ARG A 226 3.19 -24.98 2.61
CA ARG A 226 2.14 -26.03 2.63
C ARG A 226 0.79 -25.44 2.21
N ASP A 227 -0.14 -26.31 1.81
CA ASP A 227 -1.43 -25.88 1.26
C ASP A 227 -2.24 -24.94 2.18
N PRO A 228 -2.35 -25.15 3.51
CA PRO A 228 -3.05 -24.21 4.39
C PRO A 228 -2.43 -22.81 4.35
N GLU A 229 -1.12 -22.70 4.58
CA GLU A 229 -0.41 -21.43 4.52
C GLU A 229 -0.47 -20.82 3.12
N ARG A 230 -0.44 -21.63 2.05
CA ARG A 230 -0.50 -21.15 0.67
C ARG A 230 -1.84 -20.49 0.37
N LEU A 231 -2.93 -21.14 0.75
CA LEU A 231 -4.27 -20.57 0.56
C LEU A 231 -4.44 -19.31 1.41
N ALA A 232 -4.05 -19.36 2.68
CA ALA A 232 -4.18 -18.25 3.61
C ALA A 232 -3.34 -17.03 3.20
N VAL A 233 -2.02 -17.21 3.02
CA VAL A 233 -1.11 -16.14 2.56
C VAL A 233 -1.56 -15.64 1.19
N GLY A 234 -1.91 -16.54 0.26
CA GLY A 234 -2.36 -16.15 -1.07
C GLY A 234 -3.62 -15.28 -1.04
N TRP A 235 -4.57 -15.61 -0.17
CA TRP A 235 -5.79 -14.84 0.03
C TRP A 235 -5.50 -13.43 0.58
N LEU A 236 -4.66 -13.36 1.61
CA LEU A 236 -4.24 -12.10 2.22
C LEU A 236 -3.49 -11.21 1.21
N CYS A 237 -2.53 -11.77 0.47
CA CYS A 237 -1.80 -11.07 -0.59
C CYS A 237 -2.75 -10.56 -1.68
N TYR A 238 -3.77 -11.34 -2.04
CA TYR A 238 -4.74 -10.96 -3.07
C TYR A 238 -5.49 -9.68 -2.68
N HIS A 239 -6.08 -9.66 -1.49
CA HIS A 239 -6.86 -8.51 -1.03
C HIS A 239 -6.00 -7.30 -0.73
N LEU A 240 -4.80 -7.49 -0.17
CA LEU A 240 -3.83 -6.42 0.03
C LEU A 240 -3.43 -5.80 -1.32
N ALA A 241 -3.13 -6.60 -2.33
CA ALA A 241 -2.78 -6.11 -3.66
C ALA A 241 -3.94 -5.40 -4.37
N ARG A 242 -5.16 -5.94 -4.28
CA ARG A 242 -6.36 -5.29 -4.81
C ARG A 242 -6.58 -3.91 -4.18
N TRP A 243 -6.43 -3.80 -2.86
CA TRP A 243 -6.55 -2.52 -2.17
C TRP A 243 -5.44 -1.54 -2.56
N ILE A 244 -4.17 -1.96 -2.61
CA ILE A 244 -3.04 -1.09 -3.00
C ILE A 244 -3.22 -0.53 -4.42
N VAL A 245 -3.63 -1.37 -5.39
CA VAL A 245 -3.80 -0.95 -6.79
C VAL A 245 -5.09 -0.16 -7.01
N SER A 246 -6.16 -0.50 -6.30
CA SER A 246 -7.48 0.14 -6.44
C SER A 246 -8.05 0.51 -5.07
N PRO A 247 -7.52 1.57 -4.41
CA PRO A 247 -7.91 1.93 -3.06
C PRO A 247 -9.36 2.44 -3.02
N SER A 248 -10.20 1.77 -2.25
CA SER A 248 -11.59 2.15 -2.01
C SER A 248 -12.04 1.63 -0.64
N PRO A 249 -13.15 2.16 -0.08
CA PRO A 249 -13.73 1.58 1.13
C PRO A 249 -14.03 0.07 1.00
N ALA A 250 -14.49 -0.38 -0.18
CA ALA A 250 -14.84 -1.77 -0.43
C ALA A 250 -13.59 -2.68 -0.47
N THR A 251 -12.55 -2.31 -1.21
CA THR A 251 -11.32 -3.09 -1.28
C THR A 251 -10.56 -3.09 0.05
N TYR A 252 -10.62 -1.99 0.81
CA TYR A 252 -10.02 -1.90 2.15
C TYR A 252 -10.76 -2.75 3.19
N ALA A 253 -12.09 -2.88 3.08
CA ALA A 253 -12.88 -3.71 3.98
C ALA A 253 -12.46 -5.20 3.93
N ASN A 254 -11.95 -5.65 2.78
CA ASN A 254 -11.43 -7.01 2.60
C ASN A 254 -10.03 -7.23 3.20
N VAL A 255 -9.33 -6.16 3.61
CA VAL A 255 -8.02 -6.26 4.28
C VAL A 255 -8.25 -6.41 5.79
N PRO A 256 -7.79 -7.52 6.42
CA PRO A 256 -7.99 -7.73 7.84
C PRO A 256 -7.22 -6.70 8.66
N ALA A 257 -7.74 -6.39 9.85
CA ALA A 257 -7.24 -5.30 10.67
C ALA A 257 -5.73 -5.37 10.95
N PHE A 258 -5.19 -6.57 11.16
CA PHE A 258 -3.77 -6.79 11.44
C PHE A 258 -2.84 -6.55 10.25
N LEU A 259 -3.35 -6.60 9.01
CA LEU A 259 -2.57 -6.26 7.81
C LEU A 259 -2.69 -4.81 7.37
N ARG A 260 -3.65 -4.05 7.91
CA ARG A 260 -3.79 -2.62 7.58
C ARG A 260 -2.52 -1.84 7.94
N PRO A 261 -2.23 -0.72 7.26
CA PRO A 261 -1.02 0.03 7.50
C PRO A 261 -0.89 0.51 8.95
N VAL A 262 0.29 0.35 9.51
CA VAL A 262 0.71 1.01 10.76
C VAL A 262 1.46 2.32 10.46
N PRO A 263 1.62 3.24 11.44
CA PRO A 263 2.26 4.53 11.20
C PRO A 263 3.63 4.45 10.51
N ASP A 264 4.47 3.48 10.87
CA ASP A 264 5.79 3.29 10.28
C ASP A 264 5.74 2.97 8.79
N GLN A 265 4.75 2.21 8.33
CA GLN A 265 4.55 1.93 6.90
C GLN A 265 4.17 3.20 6.11
N LEU A 266 3.63 4.22 6.78
CA LEU A 266 3.27 5.51 6.17
C LEU A 266 4.41 6.54 6.24
N GLN A 267 5.47 6.26 6.99
CA GLN A 267 6.56 7.21 7.27
C GLN A 267 7.94 6.73 6.79
N ILE A 268 8.14 5.42 6.73
CA ILE A 268 9.42 4.80 6.36
C ILE A 268 9.20 4.07 5.03
N SER A 269 10.04 4.37 4.04
CA SER A 269 10.02 3.66 2.77
C SER A 269 10.55 2.24 2.94
N HIS A 270 9.90 1.24 2.35
CA HIS A 270 10.27 -0.17 2.52
C HIS A 270 9.76 -1.06 1.36
N PRO A 271 10.27 -2.30 1.22
CA PRO A 271 9.76 -3.19 0.18
C PRO A 271 8.35 -3.70 0.47
N MET A 272 7.51 -3.77 -0.57
CA MET A 272 6.12 -4.23 -0.52
C MET A 272 5.96 -5.59 0.16
N VAL A 273 6.95 -6.49 0.04
CA VAL A 273 6.88 -7.82 0.63
C VAL A 273 6.77 -7.78 2.16
N LEU A 274 7.30 -6.74 2.82
CA LEU A 274 7.24 -6.61 4.27
C LEU A 274 5.81 -6.43 4.78
N ASP A 275 4.89 -5.93 3.95
CA ASP A 275 3.50 -5.68 4.34
C ASP A 275 2.70 -6.96 4.56
N ASN A 276 3.19 -8.10 4.04
CA ASN A 276 2.52 -9.39 4.09
C ASN A 276 2.79 -10.18 5.38
N ILE A 277 3.57 -9.63 6.33
CA ILE A 277 3.80 -10.28 7.62
C ILE A 277 2.57 -10.06 8.53
N PRO A 278 1.95 -11.13 9.06
CA PRO A 278 0.69 -11.02 9.82
C PRO A 278 0.78 -10.18 11.11
N TRP A 279 1.95 -10.09 11.74
CA TRP A 279 2.10 -9.41 13.02
C TRP A 279 2.57 -7.96 12.82
N PRO A 280 1.75 -6.95 13.19
CA PRO A 280 2.10 -5.54 13.01
C PRO A 280 3.44 -5.16 13.63
N GLN A 281 3.73 -5.65 14.83
CA GLN A 281 4.99 -5.33 15.52
C GLN A 281 6.21 -5.97 14.83
N VAL A 282 6.07 -7.19 14.29
CA VAL A 282 7.15 -7.83 13.51
C VAL A 282 7.38 -7.06 12.21
N ARG A 283 6.33 -6.56 11.54
CA ARG A 283 6.46 -5.67 10.37
C ARG A 283 7.24 -4.41 10.70
N VAL A 284 6.89 -3.72 11.78
CA VAL A 284 7.59 -2.51 12.23
C VAL A 284 9.07 -2.79 12.47
N ASN A 285 9.39 -3.86 13.19
CA ASN A 285 10.77 -4.25 13.45
C ASN A 285 11.52 -4.57 12.15
N LEU A 286 10.88 -5.27 11.20
CA LEU A 286 11.49 -5.60 9.93
C LEU A 286 11.73 -4.38 9.05
N ILE A 287 10.80 -3.42 9.02
CA ILE A 287 10.91 -2.16 8.29
C ILE A 287 12.07 -1.31 8.84
N ARG A 288 12.15 -1.16 10.17
CA ARG A 288 13.17 -0.33 10.83
C ARG A 288 14.59 -0.88 10.70
N HIS A 289 14.72 -2.20 10.53
CA HIS A 289 16.00 -2.91 10.46
C HIS A 289 16.24 -3.52 9.08
N TRP A 290 15.53 -3.05 8.05
CA TRP A 290 15.56 -3.69 6.72
C TRP A 290 16.95 -3.66 6.07
N ASP A 291 17.73 -2.63 6.34
CA ASP A 291 19.13 -2.49 5.94
C ASP A 291 20.01 -3.67 6.39
N MET A 292 19.69 -4.28 7.54
CA MET A 292 20.41 -5.46 8.03
C MET A 292 20.06 -6.74 7.27
N PHE A 293 18.92 -6.78 6.58
CA PHE A 293 18.36 -7.99 5.98
C PHE A 293 18.30 -7.96 4.45
N CYS A 294 18.49 -6.80 3.83
CA CYS A 294 18.29 -6.63 2.38
C CYS A 294 19.13 -7.60 1.55
N ASP A 295 20.40 -7.82 1.93
CA ASP A 295 21.34 -8.69 1.21
C ASP A 295 21.05 -10.18 1.42
N MET A 296 20.35 -10.53 2.50
CA MET A 296 19.97 -11.91 2.88
C MET A 296 18.46 -12.12 2.81
N ARG A 297 17.78 -11.32 1.99
CA ARG A 297 16.33 -11.34 1.78
C ARG A 297 15.81 -12.75 1.50
N ASP A 298 16.46 -13.48 0.60
CA ASP A 298 15.98 -14.79 0.17
C ASP A 298 16.08 -15.85 1.28
N ASP A 299 17.11 -15.78 2.11
CA ASP A 299 17.27 -16.65 3.28
C ASP A 299 16.23 -16.33 4.35
N LEU A 300 16.02 -15.03 4.63
CA LEU A 300 15.02 -14.56 5.59
C LEU A 300 13.61 -15.05 5.22
N PHE A 301 13.16 -14.78 3.98
CA PHE A 301 11.84 -15.18 3.53
C PHE A 301 11.74 -16.68 3.25
N GLY A 302 12.85 -17.33 2.91
CA GLY A 302 12.96 -18.78 2.85
C GLY A 302 12.63 -19.41 4.19
N LEU A 303 13.34 -19.03 5.25
CA LEU A 303 13.09 -19.53 6.60
C LEU A 303 11.70 -19.11 7.09
N PHE A 304 11.29 -17.86 6.87
CA PHE A 304 9.95 -17.39 7.25
C PHE A 304 8.85 -18.27 6.64
N SER A 305 8.97 -18.62 5.35
CA SER A 305 7.99 -19.47 4.67
C SER A 305 7.90 -20.89 5.26
N CYS A 306 9.00 -21.41 5.82
CA CYS A 306 9.01 -22.68 6.54
C CYS A 306 8.34 -22.56 7.93
N CYS A 307 8.54 -21.43 8.59
CA CYS A 307 8.23 -21.24 10.02
C CYS A 307 6.89 -20.55 10.29
N VAL A 308 6.33 -19.82 9.32
CA VAL A 308 4.98 -19.28 9.45
C VAL A 308 3.97 -20.41 9.35
N LYS A 309 2.99 -20.41 10.25
CA LYS A 309 1.93 -21.43 10.34
C LYS A 309 0.58 -20.78 10.56
N VAL A 310 -0.44 -21.32 9.89
CA VAL A 310 -1.83 -21.13 10.30
C VAL A 310 -2.09 -22.15 11.41
N ARG A 311 -2.73 -21.73 12.50
CA ARG A 311 -3.12 -22.59 13.64
C ARG A 311 -4.31 -23.48 13.27
N TRP A 312 -4.08 -24.34 12.29
CA TRP A 312 -5.06 -25.26 11.76
C TRP A 312 -4.70 -26.71 12.13
N PRO A 313 -5.67 -27.52 12.60
CA PRO A 313 -5.39 -28.90 12.98
C PRO A 313 -4.84 -29.73 11.83
N TRP A 314 -3.83 -30.55 12.13
CA TRP A 314 -3.24 -31.44 11.13
C TRP A 314 -4.29 -32.44 10.62
N GLY A 315 -4.33 -32.65 9.30
CA GLY A 315 -5.27 -33.57 8.65
C GLY A 315 -6.69 -33.03 8.46
N GLU A 316 -7.02 -31.86 9.03
CA GLU A 316 -8.33 -31.24 8.81
C GLU A 316 -8.37 -30.55 7.44
N SER A 317 -9.45 -30.80 6.66
CA SER A 317 -9.62 -30.16 5.34
C SER A 317 -9.79 -28.64 5.48
N ILE A 318 -9.10 -27.89 4.61
CA ILE A 318 -9.22 -26.43 4.47
C ILE A 318 -10.34 -26.02 3.50
N LEU A 319 -10.85 -26.97 2.72
CA LEU A 319 -11.94 -26.77 1.76
C LEU A 319 -13.15 -27.63 2.13
N GLU A 320 -14.33 -27.15 1.75
CA GLU A 320 -15.58 -27.90 1.82
C GLU A 320 -16.44 -27.64 0.59
N ARG A 321 -17.49 -28.43 0.39
CA ARG A 321 -18.41 -28.25 -0.74
C ARG A 321 -19.62 -27.43 -0.32
N ASN A 322 -19.97 -26.42 -1.12
CA ASN A 322 -21.20 -25.65 -0.95
C ASN A 322 -22.42 -26.43 -1.49
N SER A 323 -23.60 -25.79 -1.45
CA SER A 323 -24.86 -26.32 -2.00
C SER A 323 -24.80 -26.69 -3.48
N ASP A 324 -23.97 -25.98 -4.25
CA ASP A 324 -23.79 -26.18 -5.69
C ASP A 324 -22.69 -27.22 -6.00
N ASN A 325 -22.18 -27.91 -4.97
CA ASN A 325 -21.11 -28.90 -5.05
C ASN A 325 -19.76 -28.32 -5.53
N GLU A 326 -19.54 -27.02 -5.36
CA GLU A 326 -18.27 -26.35 -5.65
C GLU A 326 -17.36 -26.35 -4.42
N LEU A 327 -16.04 -26.40 -4.63
CA LEU A 327 -15.06 -26.33 -3.52
C LEU A 327 -14.87 -24.88 -3.08
N CYS A 328 -15.22 -24.61 -1.82
CA CYS A 328 -15.09 -23.31 -1.15
C CYS A 328 -14.14 -23.42 0.04
N ILE A 329 -13.65 -22.28 0.53
CA ILE A 329 -12.87 -22.22 1.76
C ILE A 329 -13.79 -22.59 2.92
N LYS A 330 -13.35 -23.53 3.77
CA LYS A 330 -14.08 -23.89 4.98
C LYS A 330 -14.21 -22.68 5.90
N GLU A 331 -15.42 -22.37 6.37
CA GLU A 331 -15.70 -21.15 7.15
C GLU A 331 -14.76 -21.00 8.35
N LYS A 332 -14.63 -22.05 9.17
CA LYS A 332 -13.72 -22.06 10.32
C LYS A 332 -12.25 -21.82 9.95
N PHE A 333 -11.80 -22.31 8.78
CA PHE A 333 -10.44 -22.07 8.30
C PHE A 333 -10.27 -20.61 7.88
N PHE A 334 -11.27 -20.05 7.19
CA PHE A 334 -11.34 -18.64 6.82
C PHE A 334 -11.23 -17.73 8.04
N GLU A 335 -12.07 -17.95 9.06
CA GLU A 335 -12.04 -17.21 10.32
C GLU A 335 -10.67 -17.32 11.01
N THR A 336 -10.04 -18.50 10.96
CA THR A 336 -8.73 -18.72 11.56
C THR A 336 -7.68 -17.82 10.92
N PHE A 337 -7.47 -17.87 9.60
CA PHE A 337 -6.40 -17.09 8.99
C PHE A 337 -6.72 -15.59 8.84
N MET A 338 -8.00 -15.20 8.95
CA MET A 338 -8.44 -13.80 8.98
C MET A 338 -8.33 -13.16 10.39
N SER A 339 -7.79 -13.89 11.37
CA SER A 339 -7.42 -13.37 12.69
C SER A 339 -5.91 -13.40 12.89
N GLU A 340 -5.33 -12.38 13.54
CA GLU A 340 -3.91 -12.34 13.90
C GLU A 340 -3.52 -13.54 14.78
N THR A 341 -4.39 -13.93 15.71
CA THR A 341 -4.17 -15.06 16.63
C THR A 341 -4.21 -16.41 15.94
N GLY A 342 -4.77 -16.48 14.74
CA GLY A 342 -4.76 -17.70 13.93
C GLY A 342 -3.42 -17.96 13.24
N TRP A 343 -2.47 -17.04 13.35
CA TRP A 343 -1.10 -17.24 12.87
C TRP A 343 -0.18 -17.63 14.03
N GLY A 344 0.87 -18.36 13.67
CA GLY A 344 1.95 -18.69 14.57
C GLY A 344 3.29 -18.78 13.84
N LEU A 345 4.35 -18.68 14.60
CA LEU A 345 5.73 -18.74 14.14
C LEU A 345 6.46 -19.81 14.93
N THR A 346 7.24 -20.64 14.26
CA THR A 346 7.97 -21.71 14.95
C THR A 346 9.20 -21.18 15.68
N PRO A 347 9.67 -21.85 16.76
CA PRO A 347 10.83 -21.41 17.53
C PRO A 347 12.12 -21.25 16.71
N GLU A 348 12.28 -21.98 15.61
CA GLU A 348 13.47 -21.92 14.75
C GLU A 348 13.67 -20.51 14.17
N PHE A 349 12.60 -19.86 13.69
CA PHE A 349 12.69 -18.49 13.20
C PHE A 349 12.97 -17.51 14.35
N MET A 350 12.32 -17.73 15.50
CA MET A 350 12.48 -16.85 16.68
C MET A 350 13.92 -16.84 17.20
N GLN A 351 14.56 -18.01 17.24
CA GLN A 351 15.96 -18.16 17.65
C GLN A 351 16.92 -17.55 16.64
N ARG A 352 16.60 -17.63 15.34
CA ARG A 352 17.46 -17.10 14.27
C ARG A 352 17.39 -15.58 14.15
N TYR A 353 16.22 -14.99 14.37
CA TYR A 353 15.96 -13.56 14.20
C TYR A 353 15.27 -12.92 15.43
N PRO A 354 15.86 -13.02 16.64
CA PRO A 354 15.24 -12.52 17.86
C PRO A 354 14.99 -11.01 17.84
N GLN A 355 15.81 -10.24 17.11
CA GLN A 355 15.66 -8.80 16.95
C GLN A 355 14.34 -8.41 16.25
N LEU A 356 13.80 -9.27 15.39
CA LEU A 356 12.51 -9.02 14.72
C LEU A 356 11.32 -9.20 15.67
N LEU A 357 11.53 -9.80 16.84
CA LEU A 357 10.49 -10.09 17.82
C LEU A 357 10.51 -9.16 19.04
N ALA A 358 11.32 -8.11 19.00
CA ALA A 358 11.34 -7.10 20.04
C ALA A 358 9.94 -6.48 20.24
N GLY A 359 9.44 -6.51 21.47
CA GLY A 359 8.11 -5.99 21.82
C GLY A 359 6.93 -6.89 21.40
N VAL A 360 7.18 -8.11 20.94
CA VAL A 360 6.14 -9.09 20.62
C VAL A 360 5.91 -10.03 21.81
N ASP A 361 4.65 -10.35 22.10
CA ASP A 361 4.32 -11.45 23.04
C ASP A 361 4.65 -12.80 22.39
N LEU A 362 5.81 -13.35 22.75
CA LEU A 362 6.28 -14.62 22.22
C LEU A 362 5.30 -15.75 22.50
N GLY A 363 4.66 -15.77 23.67
CA GLY A 363 3.69 -16.82 24.03
C GLY A 363 2.47 -16.81 23.10
N ALA A 364 2.03 -15.64 22.67
CA ALA A 364 0.91 -15.50 21.73
C ALA A 364 1.25 -15.94 20.31
N ILE A 365 2.50 -15.75 19.86
CA ILE A 365 2.90 -16.04 18.47
C ILE A 365 3.61 -17.39 18.30
N THR A 366 4.10 -18.04 19.36
CA THR A 366 4.78 -19.35 19.23
C THR A 366 3.81 -20.44 18.75
N CYS A 367 4.24 -21.19 17.74
CA CYS A 367 3.58 -22.39 17.26
C CYS A 367 4.55 -23.57 17.30
N GLU A 368 4.29 -24.53 18.17
CA GLU A 368 5.05 -25.78 18.22
C GLU A 368 4.51 -26.74 17.16
N LEU A 369 5.40 -27.26 16.31
CA LEU A 369 5.07 -28.37 15.45
C LEU A 369 5.12 -29.64 16.31
N VAL A 370 3.97 -30.25 16.57
CA VAL A 370 3.89 -31.49 17.33
C VAL A 370 4.43 -32.63 16.46
N ASP A 371 5.72 -32.91 16.55
CA ASP A 371 6.38 -34.06 15.89
C ASP A 371 6.36 -35.35 16.74
N LYS A 372 5.55 -35.44 17.80
CA LYS A 372 5.84 -36.38 18.91
C LYS A 372 5.05 -37.68 19.06
N GLU A 373 4.20 -38.11 18.12
CA GLU A 373 3.45 -39.38 18.32
C GLU A 373 3.56 -40.45 17.22
N PHE A 374 4.35 -40.28 16.16
CA PHE A 374 4.46 -41.29 15.09
C PHE A 374 5.64 -42.28 15.19
N TYR A 375 6.40 -42.29 16.29
CA TYR A 375 7.55 -43.21 16.46
C TYR A 375 7.50 -44.14 17.68
N GLN A 376 6.38 -44.21 18.42
CA GLN A 376 6.27 -45.12 19.58
C GLN A 376 5.29 -46.28 19.42
N SER A 377 4.69 -46.49 18.24
CA SER A 377 3.80 -47.62 17.98
C SER A 377 4.39 -48.59 16.95
N GLU A 378 5.63 -49.03 17.14
CA GLU A 378 6.17 -50.24 16.49
C GLU A 378 7.47 -50.65 17.20
N LYS A 379 7.34 -51.35 18.32
CA LYS A 379 8.37 -52.25 18.86
C LYS A 379 7.73 -53.42 19.57
#